data_AF-A0A958ZN83-F1
#
_entry.id   AF-A0A958ZN83-F1
#
_cell.length_a   1.000
_cell.length_b   1.000
_cell.length_c   1.000
_cell.angle_alpha   90.00
_cell.angle_beta   90.00
_cell.angle_gamma   90.00
#
_symmetry.space_group_name_H-M   'P 1'
#
loop_
_entity.id
_entity.type
_entity.pdbx_description
1 polymer ?
#
loop_
_entity_poly.entity_id
_entity_poly.type
_entity_poly.pdbx_seq_one_letter_code
_entity_poly.pdbx_strand_id
1 'polypeptide(L)'
;MITLLTYLHIIAGVISLIVAPIALAVAKGGYVHRLTGKIFFWCMTTIFVSAIILSTLKSIPFLLMIAIFSYYSVIVGYRSVHQKAVDPKHRVKWYDWFAVTISGLFNLAFVTWGSLHIIEGNFLHYLAIGFGTGGLLVVWSQIRMFTRTYSDRRQWLYAHIGNMTGGFIASVTAFSTQVLTFLPDAFQWIWPSLVGVPIIFYWIKREREKVKVQPII
;
A
#
# COMPACT_ATOMS: atom_id res chain seq x y z
N MET A 1 18.68 -17.83 -12.93
CA MET A 1 18.38 -16.95 -11.77
C MET A 1 17.21 -16.00 -12.04
N ILE A 2 17.28 -15.11 -13.04
CA ILE A 2 16.23 -14.11 -13.34
C ILE A 2 14.87 -14.76 -13.65
N THR A 3 14.85 -15.86 -14.41
CA THR A 3 13.61 -16.58 -14.76
C THR A 3 12.89 -17.13 -13.53
N LEU A 4 13.63 -17.76 -12.60
CA LEU A 4 13.07 -18.28 -11.36
C LEU A 4 12.45 -17.16 -10.51
N LEU A 5 13.17 -16.04 -10.37
CA LEU A 5 12.70 -14.88 -9.63
C LEU A 5 11.44 -14.27 -10.27
N THR A 6 11.38 -14.25 -11.60
CA THR A 6 10.22 -13.77 -12.36
C THR A 6 9.01 -14.68 -12.13
N TYR A 7 9.17 -16.01 -12.20
CA TYR A 7 8.07 -16.93 -11.91
C TYR A 7 7.58 -16.82 -10.47
N LEU A 8 8.50 -16.72 -9.52
CA LEU A 8 8.15 -16.53 -8.10
C LEU A 8 7.39 -15.21 -7.88
N HIS A 9 7.81 -14.12 -8.54
CA HIS A 9 7.10 -12.84 -8.50
C HIS A 9 5.68 -12.97 -9.07
N ILE A 10 5.53 -13.59 -10.23
CA ILE A 10 4.23 -13.77 -10.91
C ILE A 10 3.29 -14.63 -10.08
N ILE A 11 3.77 -15.77 -9.55
CA ILE A 11 2.93 -16.66 -8.73
C ILE A 11 2.48 -15.94 -7.45
N ALA A 12 3.38 -15.23 -6.77
CA ALA A 12 3.02 -14.43 -5.61
C ALA A 12 2.00 -13.33 -5.97
N GLY A 13 2.18 -12.67 -7.13
CA GLY A 13 1.26 -11.70 -7.71
C GLY A 13 -0.14 -12.28 -7.90
N VAL A 14 -0.27 -13.39 -8.63
CA VAL A 14 -1.55 -14.06 -8.89
C VAL A 14 -2.24 -14.46 -7.59
N ILE A 15 -1.51 -15.07 -6.64
CA ILE A 15 -2.08 -15.45 -5.35
C ILE A 15 -2.59 -14.20 -4.63
N SER A 16 -1.79 -13.12 -4.56
CA SER A 16 -2.17 -11.86 -3.89
C SER A 16 -3.46 -11.27 -4.45
N LEU A 17 -3.61 -11.28 -5.79
CA LEU A 17 -4.78 -10.74 -6.50
C LEU A 17 -6.04 -11.57 -6.27
N ILE A 18 -5.92 -12.85 -5.91
CA ILE A 18 -7.05 -13.72 -5.57
C ILE A 18 -7.42 -13.56 -4.08
N VAL A 19 -6.42 -13.60 -3.18
CA VAL A 19 -6.71 -13.61 -1.73
C VAL A 19 -7.18 -12.28 -1.18
N ALA A 20 -6.77 -11.15 -1.78
CA ALA A 20 -7.20 -9.82 -1.33
C ALA A 20 -8.71 -9.59 -1.53
N PRO A 21 -9.32 -9.85 -2.72
CA PRO A 21 -10.77 -9.83 -2.89
C PRO A 21 -11.52 -10.72 -1.90
N ILE A 22 -11.01 -11.93 -1.63
CA ILE A 22 -11.60 -12.81 -0.62
C ILE A 22 -11.58 -12.13 0.75
N ALA A 23 -10.45 -11.54 1.18
CA ALA A 23 -10.35 -10.80 2.44
C ALA A 23 -11.33 -9.63 2.53
N LEU A 24 -11.59 -8.94 1.41
CA LEU A 24 -12.53 -7.82 1.30
C LEU A 24 -13.99 -8.27 1.37
N ALA A 25 -14.33 -9.44 0.79
CA ALA A 25 -15.69 -9.97 0.73
C ALA A 25 -16.16 -10.58 2.06
N VAL A 26 -15.28 -11.27 2.78
CA VAL A 26 -15.66 -12.00 4.01
C VAL A 26 -15.87 -11.10 5.23
N ALA A 27 -16.38 -11.67 6.32
CA ALA A 27 -16.58 -10.98 7.59
C ALA A 27 -15.24 -10.49 8.17
N LYS A 28 -15.19 -9.19 8.50
CA LYS A 28 -13.97 -8.48 8.89
C LYS A 28 -13.57 -8.94 10.29
N GLY A 29 -12.30 -9.30 10.45
CA GLY A 29 -11.78 -9.86 11.70
C GLY A 29 -12.07 -11.34 11.94
N GLY A 30 -12.83 -12.05 11.09
CA GLY A 30 -13.04 -13.50 11.18
C GLY A 30 -11.80 -14.33 10.79
N TYR A 31 -11.85 -15.66 10.97
CA TYR A 31 -10.73 -16.55 10.62
C TYR A 31 -10.28 -16.39 9.17
N VAL A 32 -11.22 -16.46 8.21
CA VAL A 32 -10.91 -16.36 6.78
C VAL A 32 -10.27 -15.01 6.44
N HIS A 33 -10.82 -13.90 6.93
CA HIS A 33 -10.24 -12.56 6.72
C HIS A 33 -8.80 -12.46 7.21
N ARG A 34 -8.53 -12.98 8.42
CA ARG A 34 -7.18 -12.95 9.02
C ARG A 34 -6.21 -13.86 8.28
N LEU A 35 -6.68 -15.00 7.78
CA LEU A 35 -5.87 -15.94 7.01
C LEU A 35 -5.51 -15.35 5.65
N THR A 36 -6.50 -14.93 4.86
CA THR A 36 -6.27 -14.38 3.52
C THR A 36 -5.53 -13.05 3.57
N GLY A 37 -5.77 -12.22 4.58
CA GLY A 37 -4.98 -11.01 4.83
C GLY A 37 -3.50 -11.29 5.15
N LYS A 38 -3.21 -12.37 5.88
CA LYS A 38 -1.83 -12.81 6.14
C LYS A 38 -1.16 -13.38 4.89
N ILE A 39 -1.87 -14.18 4.10
CA ILE A 39 -1.36 -14.69 2.82
C ILE A 39 -1.06 -13.51 1.89
N PHE A 40 -1.98 -12.55 1.77
CA PHE A 40 -1.79 -11.33 0.98
C PHE A 40 -0.53 -10.57 1.42
N PHE A 41 -0.36 -10.34 2.73
CA PHE A 41 0.83 -9.67 3.27
C PHE A 41 2.13 -10.36 2.84
N TRP A 42 2.22 -11.68 3.03
CA TRP A 42 3.43 -12.42 2.66
C TRP A 42 3.68 -12.49 1.16
N CYS A 43 2.63 -12.62 0.34
CA CYS A 43 2.75 -12.50 -1.11
C CYS A 43 3.29 -11.11 -1.51
N MET A 44 2.77 -10.03 -0.92
CA MET A 44 3.25 -8.67 -1.17
C MET A 44 4.72 -8.49 -0.73
N THR A 45 5.15 -9.12 0.37
CA THR A 45 6.57 -9.18 0.76
C THR A 45 7.42 -9.86 -0.30
N THR A 46 6.97 -11.01 -0.80
CA THR A 46 7.66 -11.75 -1.87
C THR A 46 7.75 -10.93 -3.16
N ILE A 47 6.65 -10.29 -3.56
CA ILE A 47 6.57 -9.38 -4.72
C ILE A 47 7.56 -8.22 -4.54
N PHE A 48 7.61 -7.59 -3.37
CA PHE A 48 8.50 -6.48 -3.08
C PHE A 48 9.98 -6.87 -3.19
N VAL A 49 10.39 -7.95 -2.52
CA VAL A 49 11.80 -8.41 -2.55
C VAL A 49 12.21 -8.77 -3.97
N SER A 50 11.37 -9.52 -4.69
CA SER A 50 11.64 -9.88 -6.07
C SER A 50 11.63 -8.67 -7.01
N ALA A 51 10.74 -7.69 -6.80
CA ALA A 51 10.68 -6.46 -7.57
C ALA A 51 11.93 -5.59 -7.42
N ILE A 52 12.47 -5.44 -6.20
CA ILE A 52 13.74 -4.73 -5.98
C ILE A 52 14.86 -5.37 -6.81
N ILE A 53 15.01 -6.69 -6.74
CA ILE A 53 16.05 -7.40 -7.47
C ILE A 53 15.82 -7.34 -8.99
N LEU A 54 14.58 -7.52 -9.47
CA LEU A 54 14.27 -7.44 -10.90
C LEU A 54 14.43 -6.00 -11.45
N SER A 55 14.04 -4.99 -10.68
CA SER A 55 14.12 -3.58 -11.09
C SER A 55 15.57 -3.13 -11.26
N THR A 56 16.48 -3.60 -10.41
CA THR A 56 17.91 -3.29 -10.48
C THR A 56 18.59 -4.06 -11.61
N LEU A 57 18.27 -5.35 -11.79
CA LEU A 57 18.86 -6.16 -12.87
C LEU A 57 18.39 -5.76 -14.27
N LYS A 58 17.16 -5.27 -14.40
CA LYS A 58 16.56 -4.89 -15.70
C LYS A 58 16.52 -3.37 -15.94
N SER A 59 16.99 -2.57 -14.99
CA SER A 59 16.90 -1.10 -15.02
C SER A 59 15.48 -0.61 -15.32
N ILE A 60 14.50 -1.07 -14.53
CA ILE A 60 13.08 -0.68 -14.66
C ILE A 60 12.69 0.15 -13.44
N PRO A 61 12.85 1.50 -13.47
CA PRO A 61 12.55 2.37 -12.33
C PRO A 61 11.10 2.23 -11.86
N PHE A 62 10.17 2.06 -12.81
CA PHE A 62 8.75 1.85 -12.54
C PHE A 62 8.51 0.74 -11.51
N LEU A 63 9.14 -0.42 -11.69
CA LEU A 63 8.95 -1.59 -10.84
C LEU A 63 9.43 -1.30 -9.41
N LEU A 64 10.52 -0.55 -9.26
CA LEU A 64 11.04 -0.13 -7.96
C LEU A 64 10.05 0.81 -7.25
N MET A 65 9.51 1.78 -7.98
CA MET A 65 8.64 2.82 -7.42
C MET A 65 7.34 2.23 -6.89
N ILE A 66 6.67 1.42 -7.71
CA ILE A 66 5.40 0.79 -7.31
C ILE A 66 5.62 -0.24 -6.19
N ALA A 67 6.75 -0.94 -6.18
CA ALA A 67 7.09 -1.88 -5.12
C ALA A 67 7.25 -1.19 -3.76
N ILE A 68 8.02 -0.08 -3.69
CA ILE A 68 8.23 0.64 -2.43
C ILE A 68 6.91 1.24 -1.91
N PHE A 69 6.17 1.93 -2.77
CA PHE A 69 4.89 2.53 -2.38
C PHE A 69 3.89 1.47 -1.90
N SER A 70 3.63 0.45 -2.72
CA SER A 70 2.62 -0.57 -2.42
C SER A 70 2.97 -1.38 -1.17
N TYR A 71 4.23 -1.82 -1.05
CA TYR A 71 4.64 -2.64 0.07
C TYR A 71 4.70 -1.86 1.38
N TYR A 72 5.17 -0.60 1.36
CA TYR A 72 5.14 0.22 2.57
C TYR A 72 3.70 0.43 3.06
N SER A 73 2.74 0.66 2.16
CA SER A 73 1.32 0.70 2.53
C SER A 73 0.88 -0.63 3.16
N VAL A 74 1.18 -1.77 2.54
CA VAL A 74 0.82 -3.09 3.12
C VAL A 74 1.46 -3.33 4.50
N ILE A 75 2.72 -2.92 4.72
CA ILE A 75 3.37 -2.94 6.04
C ILE A 75 2.55 -2.13 7.04
N VAL A 76 2.19 -0.90 6.71
CA VAL A 76 1.38 -0.03 7.58
C VAL A 76 0.04 -0.69 7.91
N GLY A 77 -0.64 -1.22 6.89
CA GLY A 77 -1.92 -1.91 7.02
C GLY A 77 -1.82 -3.10 7.97
N TYR A 78 -0.80 -3.94 7.81
CA TYR A 78 -0.58 -5.12 8.65
C TYR A 78 -0.12 -4.77 10.06
N ARG A 79 0.73 -3.75 10.22
CA ARG A 79 1.25 -3.32 11.52
C ARG A 79 0.19 -2.65 12.38
N SER A 80 -0.72 -1.90 11.78
CA SER A 80 -1.75 -1.16 12.49
C SER A 80 -2.60 -2.05 13.43
N VAL A 81 -2.89 -3.32 13.07
CA VAL A 81 -3.68 -4.23 13.93
C VAL A 81 -2.95 -4.62 15.23
N HIS A 82 -1.64 -4.43 15.28
CA HIS A 82 -0.81 -4.62 16.47
C HIS A 82 -0.53 -3.30 17.21
N GLN A 83 -1.00 -2.17 16.67
CA GLN A 83 -0.80 -0.82 17.20
C GLN A 83 -2.10 -0.22 17.74
N LYS A 84 -2.86 -1.01 18.51
CA LYS A 84 -4.20 -0.61 18.99
C LYS A 84 -4.19 0.38 20.16
N ALA A 85 -3.08 0.46 20.92
CA ALA A 85 -2.98 1.40 22.04
C ALA A 85 -3.14 2.84 21.54
N VAL A 86 -3.64 3.75 22.37
CA VAL A 86 -3.86 5.17 22.01
C VAL A 86 -2.58 6.01 22.15
N ASP A 87 -1.73 5.65 23.10
CA ASP A 87 -0.42 6.29 23.29
C ASP A 87 0.62 5.64 22.35
N PRO A 88 1.31 6.43 21.51
CA PRO A 88 2.40 5.94 20.67
C PRO A 88 3.48 5.13 21.40
N LYS A 89 3.85 5.51 22.64
CA LYS A 89 4.95 4.88 23.40
C LYS A 89 4.74 3.38 23.61
N HIS A 90 3.48 2.96 23.67
CA HIS A 90 3.09 1.58 23.95
C HIS A 90 2.85 0.74 22.68
N ARG A 91 2.94 1.33 21.48
CA ARG A 91 2.59 0.66 20.22
C ARG A 91 3.66 0.71 19.12
N VAL A 92 4.46 1.78 19.07
CA VAL A 92 5.46 2.00 18.02
C VAL A 92 6.78 1.35 18.40
N LYS A 93 7.38 0.60 17.47
CA LYS A 93 8.69 -0.03 17.67
C LYS A 93 9.75 0.58 16.77
N TRP A 94 11.03 0.32 17.04
CA TRP A 94 12.16 0.86 16.27
C TRP A 94 12.06 0.52 14.77
N TYR A 95 11.58 -0.68 14.42
CA TYR A 95 11.45 -1.10 13.02
C TYR A 95 10.31 -0.38 12.30
N ASP A 96 9.32 0.17 13.02
CA ASP A 96 8.28 1.02 12.42
C ASP A 96 8.90 2.35 11.97
N TRP A 97 9.81 2.91 12.79
CA TRP A 97 10.63 4.08 12.45
C TRP A 97 11.59 3.81 11.31
N PHE A 98 12.24 2.65 11.31
CA PHE A 98 13.10 2.24 10.20
C PHE A 98 12.33 2.20 8.87
N ALA A 99 11.16 1.54 8.85
CA ALA A 99 10.35 1.40 7.65
C ALA A 99 9.83 2.75 7.12
N VAL A 100 9.37 3.65 8.00
CA VAL A 100 8.88 4.98 7.57
C VAL A 100 10.00 5.86 7.04
N THR A 101 11.20 5.79 7.62
CA THR A 101 12.36 6.56 7.15
C THR A 101 12.82 6.09 5.79
N ILE A 102 13.03 4.78 5.60
CA ILE A 102 13.44 4.23 4.29
C ILE A 102 12.40 4.56 3.23
N SER A 103 11.12 4.34 3.51
CA SER A 103 10.04 4.69 2.59
C SER A 103 10.02 6.18 2.27
N GLY A 104 10.19 7.05 3.27
CA GLY A 104 10.25 8.50 3.10
C GLY A 104 11.38 8.95 2.19
N LEU A 105 12.58 8.39 2.36
CA LEU A 105 13.75 8.71 1.52
C LEU A 105 13.52 8.31 0.06
N PHE A 106 13.02 7.10 -0.20
CA PHE A 106 12.76 6.65 -1.57
C PHE A 106 11.65 7.46 -2.24
N ASN A 107 10.53 7.72 -1.54
CA ASN A 107 9.43 8.49 -2.12
C ASN A 107 9.83 9.95 -2.37
N LEU A 108 10.65 10.55 -1.49
CA LEU A 108 11.23 11.87 -1.72
C LEU A 108 12.16 11.87 -2.94
N ALA A 109 12.99 10.83 -3.09
CA ALA A 109 13.85 10.67 -4.26
C ALA A 109 13.02 10.56 -5.55
N PHE A 110 11.90 9.83 -5.55
CA PHE A 110 11.03 9.71 -6.72
C PHE A 110 10.36 11.04 -7.11
N VAL A 111 9.83 11.78 -6.14
CA VAL A 111 9.26 13.11 -6.40
C VAL A 111 10.34 14.05 -6.95
N THR A 112 11.52 14.05 -6.34
CA THR A 112 12.65 14.89 -6.77
C THR A 112 13.08 14.54 -8.19
N TRP A 113 13.34 13.26 -8.47
CA TRP A 113 13.76 12.79 -9.78
C TRP A 113 12.71 13.08 -10.86
N GLY A 114 11.45 12.75 -10.60
CA GLY A 114 10.36 13.03 -11.54
C GLY A 114 10.15 14.53 -11.80
N SER A 115 10.30 15.38 -10.78
CA SER A 115 10.16 16.84 -10.93
C SER A 115 11.30 17.44 -11.76
N LEU A 116 12.53 16.97 -11.55
CA LEU A 116 13.70 17.46 -12.30
C LEU A 116 13.64 17.12 -13.80
N HIS A 117 13.01 16.00 -14.17
CA HIS A 117 12.95 15.50 -15.55
C HIS A 117 11.57 15.69 -16.20
N ILE A 118 10.68 16.48 -15.60
CA ILE A 118 9.29 16.64 -16.06
C ILE A 118 9.19 17.21 -17.49
N ILE A 119 10.13 18.08 -17.87
CA ILE A 119 10.19 18.72 -19.19
C ILE A 119 10.56 17.76 -20.31
N GLU A 120 11.09 16.58 -19.99
CA GLU A 120 11.44 15.56 -20.98
C GLU A 120 10.19 14.88 -21.58
N GLY A 121 9.00 15.13 -21.01
CA GLY A 121 7.74 14.63 -21.55
C GLY A 121 7.51 13.13 -21.37
N ASN A 122 8.42 12.40 -20.71
CA ASN A 122 8.27 10.97 -20.47
C ASN A 122 7.22 10.70 -19.38
N PHE A 123 6.24 9.86 -19.69
CA PHE A 123 5.16 9.47 -18.77
C PHE A 123 5.68 8.91 -17.42
N LEU A 124 6.85 8.26 -17.44
CA LEU A 124 7.49 7.71 -16.24
C LEU A 124 7.77 8.77 -15.16
N HIS A 125 8.09 10.01 -15.52
CA HIS A 125 8.37 11.08 -14.57
C HIS A 125 7.09 11.56 -13.86
N TYR A 126 5.97 11.61 -14.59
CA TYR A 126 4.66 11.89 -14.00
C TYR A 126 4.24 10.80 -13.02
N LEU A 127 4.49 9.54 -13.36
CA LEU A 127 4.27 8.41 -12.45
C LEU A 127 5.14 8.53 -11.20
N ALA A 128 6.39 9.01 -11.33
CA ALA A 128 7.28 9.21 -10.19
C ALA A 128 6.79 10.27 -9.22
N ILE A 129 6.29 11.38 -9.74
CA ILE A 129 5.66 12.42 -8.93
C ILE A 129 4.41 11.86 -8.24
N GLY A 130 3.55 11.14 -8.98
CA GLY A 130 2.30 10.59 -8.48
C GLY A 130 2.48 9.56 -7.37
N PHE A 131 3.24 8.49 -7.63
CA PHE A 131 3.53 7.45 -6.63
C PHE A 131 4.36 7.98 -5.48
N GLY A 132 5.37 8.81 -5.76
CA GLY A 132 6.21 9.42 -4.72
C GLY A 132 5.38 10.29 -3.78
N THR A 133 4.48 11.12 -4.32
CA THR A 133 3.58 11.95 -3.51
C THR A 133 2.61 11.09 -2.70
N GLY A 134 1.99 10.08 -3.33
CA GLY A 134 1.14 9.11 -2.63
C GLY A 134 1.85 8.42 -1.46
N GLY A 135 3.09 8.00 -1.67
CA GLY A 135 3.92 7.40 -0.63
C GLY A 135 4.28 8.38 0.48
N LEU A 136 4.60 9.63 0.15
CA LEU A 136 4.85 10.68 1.15
C LEU A 136 3.60 11.00 1.98
N LEU A 137 2.39 10.92 1.42
CA LEU A 137 1.15 11.07 2.19
C LEU A 137 0.96 9.93 3.19
N VAL A 138 1.31 8.69 2.81
CA VAL A 138 1.31 7.54 3.73
C VAL A 138 2.36 7.74 4.82
N VAL A 139 3.59 8.11 4.45
CA VAL A 139 4.68 8.43 5.40
C VAL A 139 4.26 9.50 6.39
N TRP A 140 3.70 10.61 5.92
CA TRP A 140 3.22 11.69 6.77
C TRP A 140 2.10 11.24 7.71
N SER A 141 1.13 10.47 7.20
CA SER A 141 0.08 9.87 8.03
C SER A 141 0.67 9.00 9.15
N GLN A 142 1.70 8.21 8.84
CA GLN A 142 2.37 7.35 9.81
C GLN A 142 3.21 8.11 10.83
N ILE A 143 3.95 9.14 10.44
CA ILE A 143 4.69 9.98 11.37
C ILE A 143 3.73 10.65 12.36
N ARG A 144 2.60 11.19 11.87
CA ARG A 144 1.55 11.70 12.77
C ARG A 144 1.04 10.60 13.70
N MET A 145 0.90 9.38 13.21
CA MET A 145 0.46 8.25 14.02
C MET A 145 1.48 7.81 15.09
N PHE A 146 2.76 8.04 14.85
CA PHE A 146 3.83 7.67 15.77
C PHE A 146 4.17 8.76 16.78
N THR A 147 3.73 9.99 16.54
CA THR A 147 4.06 11.15 17.38
C THR A 147 2.87 11.73 18.14
N ARG A 148 1.63 11.37 17.75
CA ARG A 148 0.41 11.91 18.37
C ARG A 148 -0.44 10.85 19.05
N THR A 149 -0.96 11.21 20.21
CA THR A 149 -2.05 10.50 20.88
C THR A 149 -3.37 10.83 20.18
N TYR A 150 -4.22 9.83 19.95
CA TYR A 150 -5.52 10.01 19.31
C TYR A 150 -6.65 9.81 20.30
N SER A 151 -7.69 10.65 20.22
CA SER A 151 -8.92 10.43 20.99
C SER A 151 -9.68 9.18 20.51
N ASP A 152 -9.64 8.87 19.22
CA ASP A 152 -10.32 7.70 18.65
C ASP A 152 -9.48 6.42 18.81
N ARG A 153 -9.95 5.51 19.67
CA ARG A 153 -9.36 4.17 19.90
C ARG A 153 -9.37 3.28 18.66
N ARG A 154 -10.15 3.61 17.61
CA ARG A 154 -10.23 2.87 16.34
C ARG A 154 -9.35 3.46 15.24
N GLN A 155 -8.48 4.43 15.53
CA GLN A 155 -7.56 4.99 14.53
C GLN A 155 -6.72 3.91 13.81
N TRP A 156 -6.32 2.85 14.54
CA TRP A 156 -5.63 1.70 13.96
C TRP A 156 -6.44 0.98 12.88
N LEU A 157 -7.77 0.94 13.00
CA LEU A 157 -8.65 0.27 12.04
C LEU A 157 -8.74 1.07 10.74
N TYR A 158 -8.79 2.41 10.81
CA TYR A 158 -8.78 3.24 9.60
C TYR A 158 -7.44 3.13 8.88
N ALA A 159 -6.33 3.08 9.64
CA ALA A 159 -5.00 2.82 9.07
C ALA A 159 -4.94 1.43 8.41
N HIS A 160 -5.52 0.40 9.03
CA HIS A 160 -5.63 -0.95 8.47
C HIS A 160 -6.40 -0.95 7.14
N ILE A 161 -7.63 -0.43 7.13
CA ILE A 161 -8.50 -0.39 5.96
C ILE A 161 -7.84 0.39 4.82
N GLY A 162 -7.40 1.62 5.10
CA GLY A 162 -6.82 2.49 4.08
C GLY A 162 -5.57 1.90 3.45
N ASN A 163 -4.68 1.30 4.24
CA ASN A 163 -3.39 0.86 3.73
C ASN A 163 -3.39 -0.58 3.19
N MET A 164 -4.15 -1.51 3.77
CA MET A 164 -4.31 -2.84 3.16
C MET A 164 -5.00 -2.74 1.80
N THR A 165 -6.07 -1.95 1.71
CA THR A 165 -6.76 -1.72 0.44
C THR A 165 -5.95 -0.84 -0.51
N GLY A 166 -5.24 0.18 -0.01
CA GLY A 166 -4.34 1.01 -0.82
C GLY A 166 -3.20 0.21 -1.47
N GLY A 167 -2.55 -0.67 -0.70
CA GLY A 167 -1.57 -1.61 -1.23
C GLY A 167 -2.14 -2.58 -2.26
N PHE A 168 -3.38 -3.05 -2.05
CA PHE A 168 -4.09 -3.87 -3.04
C PHE A 168 -4.39 -3.08 -4.33
N ILE A 169 -4.90 -1.85 -4.25
CA ILE A 169 -5.11 -0.97 -5.42
C ILE A 169 -3.82 -0.84 -6.22
N ALA A 170 -2.69 -0.58 -5.56
CA ALA A 170 -1.39 -0.47 -6.22
C ALA A 170 -0.97 -1.79 -6.92
N SER A 171 -1.24 -2.95 -6.31
CA SER A 171 -0.98 -4.25 -6.93
C SER A 171 -1.86 -4.50 -8.17
N VAL A 172 -3.13 -4.08 -8.13
CA VAL A 172 -4.04 -4.15 -9.27
C VAL A 172 -3.62 -3.19 -10.37
N THR A 173 -3.14 -1.98 -10.04
CA THR A 173 -2.52 -1.05 -11.00
C THR A 173 -1.32 -1.69 -11.69
N ALA A 174 -0.39 -2.29 -10.93
CA ALA A 174 0.79 -2.96 -11.51
C ALA A 174 0.40 -4.08 -12.49
N PHE A 175 -0.59 -4.90 -12.12
CA PHE A 175 -1.14 -5.94 -12.99
C PHE A 175 -1.82 -5.35 -14.23
N SER A 176 -2.66 -4.34 -14.03
CA SER A 176 -3.43 -3.68 -15.08
C SER A 176 -2.53 -3.13 -16.18
N THR A 177 -1.47 -2.41 -15.80
CA THR A 177 -0.51 -1.81 -16.74
C THR A 177 0.35 -2.83 -17.49
N GLN A 178 0.43 -4.07 -17.00
CA GLN A 178 1.25 -5.11 -17.61
C GLN A 178 0.42 -6.12 -18.42
N VAL A 179 -0.85 -6.30 -18.08
CA VAL A 179 -1.70 -7.38 -18.61
C VAL A 179 -2.94 -6.86 -19.34
N LEU A 180 -3.54 -5.75 -18.89
CA LEU A 180 -4.78 -5.22 -19.48
C LEU A 180 -4.48 -4.22 -20.61
N THR A 181 -3.58 -4.59 -21.52
CA THR A 181 -3.13 -3.73 -22.63
C THR A 181 -4.21 -3.42 -23.67
N PHE A 182 -5.35 -4.11 -23.59
CA PHE A 182 -6.55 -3.80 -24.39
C PHE A 182 -7.31 -2.57 -23.88
N LEU A 183 -7.04 -2.09 -22.66
CA LEU A 183 -7.60 -0.84 -22.14
C LEU A 183 -6.81 0.36 -22.68
N PRO A 184 -7.44 1.53 -22.86
CA PRO A 184 -6.72 2.76 -23.20
C PRO A 184 -5.61 3.05 -22.19
N ASP A 185 -4.44 3.51 -22.66
CA ASP A 185 -3.22 3.65 -21.87
C ASP A 185 -3.46 4.31 -20.51
N ALA A 186 -4.04 5.51 -20.46
CA ALA A 186 -4.32 6.22 -19.21
C ALA A 186 -5.28 5.44 -18.28
N PHE A 187 -6.23 4.70 -18.86
CA PHE A 187 -7.22 3.96 -18.08
C PHE A 187 -6.58 2.78 -17.35
N GLN A 188 -5.55 2.13 -17.94
CA GLN A 188 -4.79 1.04 -17.31
C GLN A 188 -4.24 1.45 -15.92
N TRP A 189 -3.93 2.73 -15.73
CA TRP A 189 -3.38 3.26 -14.48
C TRP A 189 -4.44 3.67 -13.46
N ILE A 190 -5.54 4.25 -13.94
CA ILE A 190 -6.44 5.05 -13.10
C ILE A 190 -7.63 4.24 -12.58
N TRP A 191 -8.12 3.26 -13.35
CA TRP A 191 -9.33 2.51 -12.99
C TRP A 191 -9.28 1.81 -11.61
N PRO A 192 -8.15 1.22 -11.15
CA PRO A 192 -8.11 0.55 -9.86
C PRO A 192 -8.36 1.54 -8.70
N SER A 193 -7.81 2.75 -8.82
CA SER A 193 -8.00 3.82 -7.84
C SER A 193 -9.41 4.39 -7.90
N LEU A 194 -10.00 4.54 -9.10
CA LEU A 194 -11.38 5.00 -9.27
C LEU A 194 -12.40 4.10 -8.56
N VAL A 195 -12.13 2.79 -8.51
CA VAL A 195 -12.99 1.82 -7.80
C VAL A 195 -12.60 1.71 -6.32
N GLY A 196 -11.32 1.54 -6.04
CA GLY A 196 -10.85 1.20 -4.69
C GLY A 196 -10.88 2.35 -3.69
N VAL A 197 -10.61 3.59 -4.12
CA VAL A 197 -10.60 4.74 -3.21
C VAL A 197 -12.00 5.05 -2.64
N PRO A 198 -13.09 5.07 -3.44
CA PRO A 198 -14.45 5.18 -2.90
C PRO A 198 -14.80 4.09 -1.88
N ILE A 199 -14.36 2.85 -2.10
CA ILE A 199 -14.58 1.72 -1.18
C ILE A 199 -13.89 1.98 0.17
N ILE A 200 -12.65 2.47 0.15
CA ILE A 200 -11.91 2.86 1.36
C ILE A 200 -12.69 3.93 2.14
N PHE A 201 -13.13 5.00 1.47
CA PHE A 201 -13.88 6.08 2.10
C PHE A 201 -15.19 5.60 2.70
N TYR A 202 -15.94 4.77 1.97
CA TYR A 202 -17.19 4.19 2.44
C TYR A 202 -17.00 3.40 3.73
N TRP A 203 -16.02 2.48 3.79
CA TRP A 203 -15.80 1.68 5.00
C TRP A 203 -15.26 2.49 6.17
N ILE A 204 -14.33 3.42 5.94
CA ILE A 204 -13.84 4.31 7.01
C ILE A 204 -14.98 5.16 7.57
N LYS A 205 -15.83 5.73 6.71
CA LYS A 205 -16.99 6.53 7.13
C LYS A 205 -17.94 5.68 7.97
N ARG A 206 -18.31 4.48 7.50
CA ARG A 206 -19.17 3.54 8.22
C ARG A 206 -18.63 3.19 9.61
N GLU A 207 -17.32 2.94 9.74
CA GLU A 207 -16.72 2.61 11.02
C GLU A 207 -16.65 3.80 11.99
N ARG A 208 -16.46 5.03 11.48
CA ARG A 208 -16.51 6.27 12.27
C ARG A 208 -17.91 6.54 12.82
N GLU A 209 -18.95 6.28 12.03
CA GLU A 209 -20.34 6.48 12.45
C GLU A 209 -20.71 5.55 13.62
N LYS A 210 -20.22 4.31 13.64
CA LYS A 210 -20.41 3.39 14.78
C LYS A 210 -19.80 3.90 16.10
N VAL A 211 -18.73 4.70 16.03
CA VAL A 211 -18.09 5.28 17.23
C VAL A 211 -18.94 6.42 17.78
N LYS A 212 -19.53 7.25 16.92
CA LYS A 212 -20.39 8.37 17.34
C LYS A 212 -21.68 7.93 18.04
N VAL A 213 -22.18 6.73 17.71
CA VAL A 213 -23.44 6.18 18.24
C VAL A 213 -23.25 5.48 19.60
N GLN A 214 -22.03 5.10 19.98
CA GLN A 214 -21.76 4.52 21.31
C GLN A 214 -21.28 5.62 22.25
N PRO A 215 -22.07 6.04 23.27
CA PRO A 215 -21.57 6.93 24.31
C PRO A 215 -20.40 6.24 25.01
N ILE A 216 -19.39 7.03 25.38
CA ILE A 216 -18.34 6.57 26.28
C ILE A 216 -19.02 6.33 27.64
N ILE A 217 -19.32 5.06 27.94
CA ILE A 217 -19.72 4.61 29.28
C ILE A 217 -18.44 4.36 30.08
#